data_AF-A0A1M6EB93-F1
#
_entry.id   AF-A0A1M6EB93-F1
#
_cell.length_a   1.000
_cell.length_b   1.000
_cell.length_c   1.000
_cell.angle_alpha   90.00
_cell.angle_beta   90.00
_cell.angle_gamma   90.00
#
_symmetry.space_group_name_H-M   'P 1'
#
loop_
_entity.id
_entity.type
_entity.pdbx_description
1 polymer ?
#
loop_
_entity_poly.entity_id
_entity_poly.type
_entity_poly.pdbx_seq_one_letter_code
_entity_poly.pdbx_strand_id
1 'polypeptide(L)'
;MDDIRIIFRNEFGIAFYWKSKKDKIQIVFRDTGFILNLEEIKSFQKNVLNVQAEKCCSKCNYTRSCKNLLLKTPSSKIDLAVSLDELGEINELLGATIFKLEMKNYVNNSFN
;
A
#
# COMPACT_ATOMS: atom_id res chain seq x y z
N MET A 1 15.52 7.70 14.42
CA MET A 1 15.32 6.77 13.29
C MET A 1 15.70 5.33 13.63
N ASP A 2 16.32 5.08 14.79
CA ASP A 2 16.82 3.74 15.17
C ASP A 2 15.75 2.73 15.63
N ASP A 3 14.48 3.13 15.75
CA ASP A 3 13.41 2.26 16.29
C ASP A 3 12.55 1.58 15.23
N ILE A 4 12.93 1.69 13.95
CA ILE A 4 12.18 1.07 12.85
C ILE A 4 13.03 0.07 12.07
N ARG A 5 12.38 -0.96 11.55
CA ARG A 5 12.96 -1.90 10.58
C ARG A 5 12.20 -1.77 9.27
N ILE A 6 12.84 -1.18 8.27
CA ILE A 6 12.25 -0.96 6.95
C ILE A 6 11.99 -2.31 6.28
N ILE A 7 10.79 -2.46 5.73
CA ILE A 7 10.39 -3.58 4.87
C ILE A 7 10.64 -3.18 3.43
N PHE A 8 10.04 -2.07 2.99
CA PHE A 8 10.17 -1.55 1.64
C PHE A 8 10.00 -0.02 1.63
N ARG A 9 10.58 0.64 0.63
CA ARG A 9 10.35 2.05 0.34
C ARG A 9 10.46 2.26 -1.17
N ASN A 10 9.63 3.16 -1.70
CA ASN A 10 9.79 3.75 -3.01
C ASN A 10 9.74 5.28 -2.88
N GLU A 11 9.67 6.00 -4.00
CA GLU A 11 9.63 7.48 -4.01
C GLU A 11 8.34 8.03 -3.36
N PHE A 12 7.28 7.22 -3.30
CA PHE A 12 5.98 7.64 -2.79
C PHE A 12 5.75 7.34 -1.30
N GLY A 13 6.41 6.32 -0.75
CA GLY A 13 6.21 5.95 0.65
C GLY A 13 7.14 4.89 1.20
N ILE A 14 6.89 4.53 2.45
CA ILE A 14 7.70 3.60 3.24
C ILE A 14 6.81 2.65 4.06
N ALA A 15 7.20 1.38 4.08
CA ALA A 15 6.62 0.36 4.94
C ALA A 15 7.68 -0.15 5.92
N PHE A 16 7.36 -0.19 7.21
CA PHE A 16 8.30 -0.61 8.25
C PHE A 16 7.63 -1.23 9.46
N TYR A 17 8.41 -1.97 10.23
CA TYR A 17 8.07 -2.43 11.57
C TYR A 17 8.61 -1.49 12.63
N TRP A 18 7.88 -1.34 13.72
CA TRP A 18 8.45 -0.80 14.95
C TRP A 18 9.21 -1.91 15.69
N LYS A 19 10.43 -1.63 16.15
CA LYS A 19 11.18 -2.59 16.99
C LYS A 19 10.43 -2.92 18.29
N SER A 20 9.60 -1.99 18.78
CA SER A 20 8.80 -2.12 20.00
C SER A 20 7.44 -2.80 19.81
N LYS A 21 6.92 -2.94 18.58
CA LYS A 21 5.60 -3.54 18.30
C LYS A 21 5.75 -4.63 17.24
N LYS A 22 5.84 -5.89 17.68
CA LYS A 22 6.25 -7.01 16.82
C LYS A 22 5.26 -7.43 15.72
N ASP A 23 3.99 -7.00 15.78
CA ASP A 23 2.96 -7.53 14.88
C ASP A 23 2.23 -6.46 14.06
N LYS A 24 2.69 -5.20 14.12
CA LYS A 24 2.07 -4.10 13.40
C LYS A 24 3.04 -3.50 12.39
N ILE A 25 2.57 -3.43 11.15
CA ILE A 25 3.30 -2.83 10.03
C ILE A 25 2.75 -1.42 9.88
N GLN A 26 3.64 -0.45 9.81
CA GLN A 26 3.25 0.91 9.48
C GLN A 26 3.61 1.19 8.03
N ILE A 27 2.60 1.61 7.26
CA ILE A 27 2.75 2.08 5.89
C ILE A 27 2.48 3.57 5.90
N VAL A 28 3.44 4.36 5.43
CA VAL A 28 3.34 5.81 5.34
C VAL A 28 3.54 6.21 3.89
N PHE A 29 2.61 7.00 3.37
CA PHE A 29 2.73 7.64 2.06
C PHE A 29 2.00 8.97 2.09
N ARG A 30 2.46 9.92 1.26
CA ARG A 30 2.13 11.34 1.44
C ARG A 30 2.38 11.75 2.91
N ASP A 31 1.35 12.21 3.62
CA ASP A 31 1.42 12.62 5.03
C ASP A 31 0.56 11.71 5.95
N THR A 32 0.16 10.54 5.46
CA THR A 32 -0.75 9.63 6.17
C THR A 32 -0.05 8.33 6.53
N GLY A 33 -0.15 7.93 7.81
CA GLY A 33 0.35 6.65 8.30
C GLY A 33 -0.78 5.70 8.65
N PHE A 34 -0.75 4.50 8.07
CA PHE A 34 -1.65 3.40 8.38
C PHE A 34 -0.92 2.33 9.18
N ILE A 35 -1.47 1.93 10.31
CA ILE A 35 -0.96 0.83 11.11
C ILE A 35 -1.83 -0.39 10.83
N LEU A 36 -1.26 -1.38 10.16
CA LEU A 36 -1.97 -2.50 9.56
C LEU A 36 -1.32 -3.84 9.90
N ASN A 37 -2.10 -4.91 9.82
CA ASN A 37 -1.62 -6.28 9.71
C ASN A 37 -1.53 -6.73 8.24
N LEU A 38 -0.93 -7.90 7.99
CA LEU A 38 -0.72 -8.40 6.62
C LEU A 38 -2.02 -8.55 5.81
N GLU A 39 -3.09 -9.03 6.43
CA GLU A 39 -4.38 -9.23 5.75
C GLU A 39 -5.06 -7.89 5.42
N GLU A 40 -4.92 -6.90 6.30
CA GLU A 40 -5.37 -5.53 6.01
C GLU A 40 -4.59 -4.90 4.85
N ILE A 41 -3.28 -5.15 4.75
CA ILE A 41 -2.45 -4.69 3.63
C ILE A 41 -2.88 -5.34 2.31
N LYS A 42 -3.16 -6.66 2.32
CA LYS A 42 -3.69 -7.38 1.15
C LYS A 42 -5.06 -6.84 0.73
N SER A 43 -5.95 -6.63 1.70
CA SER A 43 -7.26 -6.02 1.45
C SER A 43 -7.11 -4.62 0.84
N PHE A 44 -6.16 -3.83 1.35
CA PHE A 44 -5.89 -2.51 0.81
C PHE A 44 -5.35 -2.57 -0.63
N GLN A 45 -4.42 -3.48 -0.92
CA GLN A 45 -3.91 -3.69 -2.27
C GLN A 45 -5.04 -4.09 -3.23
N LYS A 46 -5.97 -4.94 -2.78
CA LYS A 46 -7.15 -5.31 -3.58
C LYS A 46 -8.01 -4.08 -3.92
N ASN A 47 -8.22 -3.16 -2.98
CA ASN A 47 -8.93 -1.91 -3.26
C ASN A 47 -8.20 -1.06 -4.32
N VAL A 48 -6.87 -0.98 -4.23
CA VAL A 48 -6.03 -0.26 -5.22
C VAL A 48 -6.18 -0.88 -6.61
N LEU A 49 -6.08 -2.21 -6.72
CA LEU A 49 -6.22 -2.94 -7.99
C LEU A 49 -7.63 -2.79 -8.58
N ASN A 50 -8.68 -2.78 -7.74
CA ASN A 50 -10.04 -2.55 -8.20
C ASN A 50 -10.18 -1.16 -8.84
N VAL A 51 -9.65 -0.12 -8.20
CA VAL A 51 -9.68 1.25 -8.75
C VAL A 51 -8.82 1.36 -10.02
N GLN A 52 -7.71 0.62 -10.13
CA GLN A 52 -6.92 0.56 -11.37
C GLN A 52 -7.67 -0.15 -12.51
N ALA A 53 -8.44 -1.19 -12.19
CA ALA A 53 -9.22 -1.95 -13.16
C ALA A 53 -10.47 -1.21 -13.64
N GLU A 54 -11.00 -0.28 -12.85
CA GLU A 54 -12.04 0.64 -13.28
C GLU A 54 -11.52 1.49 -14.44
N LYS A 55 -12.08 1.27 -15.64
CA LYS A 55 -11.73 2.07 -16.81
C LYS A 55 -11.97 3.55 -16.51
N CYS A 56 -10.92 4.36 -16.65
CA CYS A 56 -11.06 5.81 -16.77
C CYS A 56 -12.22 6.12 -17.72
N CYS A 57 -13.15 6.95 -17.25
CA CYS A 57 -14.42 7.27 -17.92
C CYS A 57 -14.27 7.32 -19.45
N SER A 58 -15.12 6.59 -20.18
CA SER A 58 -15.10 6.54 -21.65
C SER A 58 -15.28 7.91 -22.32
N LYS A 59 -15.70 8.94 -21.57
CA LYS A 59 -15.86 10.35 -22.00
C LYS A 59 -14.76 11.29 -21.48
N CYS A 60 -13.72 10.77 -20.83
CA CYS A 60 -12.62 11.61 -20.35
C CYS A 60 -11.70 11.96 -21.54
N ASN A 61 -11.76 13.21 -22.01
CA ASN A 61 -10.89 13.73 -23.08
C ASN A 61 -9.40 13.71 -22.71
N TYR A 62 -9.07 13.51 -21.44
CA TYR A 62 -7.71 13.33 -20.95
C TYR A 62 -7.49 11.89 -20.46
N THR A 63 -7.23 10.98 -21.39
CA THR A 63 -6.92 9.56 -21.14
C THR A 63 -5.69 9.35 -20.24
N ARG A 64 -4.82 10.35 -20.10
CA ARG A 64 -3.64 10.35 -19.21
C ARG A 64 -3.82 11.10 -17.88
N SER A 65 -4.99 11.70 -17.62
CA SER A 65 -5.17 12.62 -16.48
C SER A 65 -6.42 12.30 -15.67
N CYS A 66 -6.68 11.02 -15.38
CA CYS A 66 -7.55 10.63 -14.26
C CYS A 66 -6.88 11.07 -12.96
N LYS A 67 -6.98 12.37 -12.64
CA LYS A 67 -6.30 13.01 -11.52
C LYS A 67 -6.97 12.74 -10.18
N ASN A 68 -8.23 12.31 -10.18
CA ASN A 68 -9.05 12.20 -8.97
C ASN A 68 -9.80 10.86 -8.93
N LEU A 69 -9.08 9.76 -8.75
CA LEU A 69 -9.64 8.45 -8.43
C LEU A 69 -9.87 8.37 -6.92
N LEU A 70 -11.02 7.82 -6.51
CA LEU A 70 -11.35 7.66 -5.09
C LEU A 70 -10.87 6.30 -4.60
N LEU A 71 -9.81 6.31 -3.80
CA LEU A 71 -9.23 5.12 -3.18
C LEU A 71 -9.77 4.93 -1.75
N LYS A 72 -10.42 3.79 -1.52
CA LYS A 72 -10.81 3.36 -0.18
C LYS A 72 -9.61 2.95 0.63
N THR A 73 -9.36 3.63 1.75
CA THR A 73 -8.26 3.27 2.66
C THR A 73 -8.68 2.13 3.59
N PRO A 74 -7.74 1.55 4.35
CA PRO A 74 -8.08 0.59 5.41
C PRO A 74 -8.96 1.18 6.51
N SER A 75 -9.01 2.51 6.66
CA SER A 75 -9.92 3.17 7.59
C SER A 75 -11.29 3.33 6.93
N SER A 76 -12.34 2.80 7.57
CA SER A 76 -13.73 2.90 7.09
C SER A 76 -14.29 4.33 7.03
N LYS A 77 -13.52 5.33 7.48
CA LYS A 77 -13.92 6.73 7.58
C LYS A 77 -13.06 7.66 6.71
N ILE A 78 -12.06 7.13 6.02
CA ILE A 78 -11.09 7.93 5.26
C ILE A 78 -10.98 7.33 3.87
N ASP A 79 -11.36 8.12 2.87
CA ASP A 79 -11.06 7.86 1.47
C ASP A 79 -10.02 8.86 0.98
N LEU A 80 -9.20 8.47 0.02
CA LEU A 80 -8.16 9.31 -0.56
C LEU A 80 -8.44 9.57 -2.03
N ALA A 81 -8.31 10.83 -2.45
CA ALA A 81 -8.24 11.18 -3.87
C ALA A 81 -6.79 11.03 -4.36
N VAL A 82 -6.59 10.19 -5.37
CA VAL A 82 -5.28 9.87 -5.96
C VAL A 82 -5.34 9.94 -7.47
N SER A 83 -4.22 10.30 -8.09
CA SER A 83 -4.04 10.16 -9.53
C SER A 83 -3.69 8.72 -9.92
N LEU A 84 -3.78 8.40 -11.22
CA LEU A 84 -3.42 7.07 -11.72
C LEU A 84 -1.94 6.72 -11.45
N ASP A 85 -1.04 7.70 -11.56
CA ASP A 85 0.39 7.51 -11.30
C ASP A 85 0.63 7.18 -9.82
N GLU A 86 0.01 7.95 -8.91
CA GLU A 86 0.08 7.69 -7.47
C GLU A 86 -0.54 6.34 -7.10
N LEU A 87 -1.62 5.95 -7.77
CA LEU A 87 -2.24 4.64 -7.57
C LEU A 87 -1.29 3.50 -7.95
N GLY A 88 -0.46 3.68 -8.99
CA GLY A 88 0.62 2.77 -9.36
C GLY A 88 1.71 2.67 -8.29
N GLU A 89 2.19 3.82 -7.80
CA GLU A 89 3.19 3.89 -6.73
C GLU A 89 2.69 3.26 -5.41
N ILE A 90 1.42 3.47 -5.07
CA ILE A 90 0.79 2.82 -3.91
C ILE A 90 0.74 1.31 -4.13
N ASN A 91 0.33 0.85 -5.32
CA ASN A 91 0.27 -0.59 -5.60
C ASN A 91 1.64 -1.26 -5.47
N GLU A 92 2.70 -0.62 -5.96
CA GLU A 92 4.07 -1.11 -5.82
C GLU A 92 4.47 -1.18 -4.35
N LEU A 93 4.26 -0.10 -3.58
CA LEU A 93 4.56 -0.04 -2.15
C LEU A 93 3.88 -1.18 -1.39
N LEU A 94 2.58 -1.39 -1.61
CA LEU A 94 1.81 -2.46 -0.96
C LEU A 94 2.27 -3.85 -1.43
N GLY A 95 2.42 -4.05 -2.73
CA GLY A 95 2.77 -5.34 -3.33
C GLY A 95 4.18 -5.81 -2.93
N ALA A 96 5.17 -4.93 -3.01
CA ALA A 96 6.54 -5.24 -2.58
C ALA A 96 6.61 -5.50 -1.07
N THR A 97 5.80 -4.80 -0.28
CA THR A 97 5.65 -5.06 1.15
C THR A 97 5.09 -6.46 1.40
N ILE A 98 3.94 -6.80 0.81
CA ILE A 98 3.32 -8.14 0.94
C ILE A 98 4.31 -9.23 0.54
N PHE A 99 4.95 -9.09 -0.63
CA PHE A 99 5.91 -10.07 -1.13
C PHE A 99 7.06 -10.32 -0.14
N LYS A 100 7.68 -9.27 0.40
CA LYS A 100 8.78 -9.41 1.37
C LYS A 100 8.33 -10.09 2.66
N LEU A 101 7.11 -9.82 3.12
CA LEU A 101 6.55 -10.39 4.33
C LEU A 101 6.26 -11.88 4.16
N GLU A 102 5.62 -12.25 3.07
CA GLU A 102 5.30 -13.64 2.75
C GLU A 102 6.56 -14.45 2.47
N MET A 103 7.54 -13.89 1.76
CA MET A 103 8.82 -14.55 1.53
C MET A 103 9.55 -14.81 2.85
N LYS A 104 9.59 -13.83 3.76
CA LYS A 104 10.18 -14.02 5.10
C LYS A 104 9.46 -15.11 5.89
N ASN A 105 8.13 -15.15 5.84
CA ASN A 105 7.35 -16.20 6.50
C ASN A 105 7.63 -17.57 5.90
N TYR A 106 7.65 -17.68 4.58
CA TYR A 106 7.96 -18.91 3.85
C TYR A 106 9.34 -19.46 4.20
N VAL A 107 10.37 -18.60 4.17
CA VAL A 107 11.74 -18.96 4.56
C VAL A 107 11.77 -19.45 6.01
N ASN A 108 11.19 -18.70 6.95
CA ASN A 108 11.17 -19.08 8.36
C ASN A 108 10.45 -20.41 8.61
N ASN A 109 9.39 -20.71 7.87
CA ASN A 109 8.64 -21.96 8.01
C ASN A 109 9.31 -23.14 7.28
N SER A 110 10.23 -22.89 6.37
CA SER A 110 10.97 -23.93 5.64
C SER A 110 12.20 -24.43 6.39
N PHE A 111 12.64 -23.70 7.43
CA PHE A 111 13.76 -24.05 8.29
C PHE A 111 13.34 -24.50 9.70
N ASN A 112 12.03 -24.68 9.92
CA ASN A 112 11.42 -25.27 11.13
C ASN A 112 10.82 -26.63 10.79
#